data_AF-A0A644VZ06-F1
#
_entry.id   AF-A0A644VZ06-F1
#
_cell.length_a   1.000
_cell.length_b   1.000
_cell.length_c   1.000
_cell.angle_alpha   90.00
_cell.angle_beta   90.00
_cell.angle_gamma   90.00
#
_symmetry.space_group_name_H-M   'P 1'
#
loop_
_entity.id
_entity.type
_entity.pdbx_description
1 polymer ?
#
loop_
_entity_poly.entity_id
_entity_poly.type
_entity_poly.pdbx_seq_one_letter_code
_entity_poly.pdbx_strand_id
1 'polypeptide(L)'
;MMFSENLHAVAQKHGWWKPEDGKLDWLKTVSLGEYNHPYYSLRRVWRVLSLAAPSKNFSPWVKDGFTKDYPFSVKPDKKLGVRDVMRLHRDHYEGTEFDLTKGTAAGPFGYPDRYYGPYDGAGDVGDPKRKLGGAWERPLSVTYCGYVFVNQARGWLPDAIGGRMWLGLDKPSDTVFLPFHVGVTGLPRSVEVCDTTKFSRESAWWTFNFLANYAGLKYSSMHEEIAVLQERLETGFLNALETVERKALDLYRTNPSGARAYLTDFAERNTTETLEQWHDLTDRLIVKYNDGLLTEGGKIGQPLGYPQEWLKTTSWPSGPTSYEKPAGK
;
A
#
# COMPACT_ATOMS: atom_id res chain seq x y z
N MET A 1 -30.13 -8.88 -1.95
CA MET A 1 -28.87 -9.51 -1.52
C MET A 1 -28.81 -10.86 -2.20
N MET A 2 -27.71 -11.21 -2.86
CA MET A 2 -27.55 -12.50 -3.56
C MET A 2 -26.76 -13.45 -2.65
N PHE A 3 -27.24 -14.69 -2.49
CA PHE A 3 -26.56 -15.77 -1.78
C PHE A 3 -27.04 -17.12 -2.35
N SER A 4 -26.28 -18.19 -2.15
CA SER A 4 -26.62 -19.53 -2.65
C SER A 4 -27.99 -19.99 -2.14
N GLU A 5 -28.82 -20.56 -3.03
CA GLU A 5 -30.20 -20.99 -2.71
C GLU A 5 -30.26 -21.95 -1.50
N ASN A 6 -29.22 -22.76 -1.31
CA ASN A 6 -29.13 -23.74 -0.23
C ASN A 6 -28.46 -23.22 1.05
N LEU A 7 -28.11 -21.93 1.16
CA LEU A 7 -27.37 -21.39 2.32
C LEU A 7 -28.02 -21.76 3.66
N HIS A 8 -29.31 -21.47 3.82
CA HIS A 8 -30.02 -21.73 5.08
C HIS A 8 -30.15 -23.24 5.36
N ALA A 9 -30.41 -24.04 4.32
CA ALA A 9 -30.52 -25.49 4.44
C ALA A 9 -29.18 -26.11 4.89
N VAL A 10 -28.06 -25.65 4.32
CA VAL A 10 -26.71 -26.09 4.71
C VAL A 10 -26.38 -25.65 6.13
N ALA A 11 -26.61 -24.37 6.46
CA ALA A 11 -26.33 -23.84 7.80
C ALA A 11 -27.14 -24.57 8.88
N GLN A 12 -28.41 -24.88 8.61
CA GLN A 12 -29.26 -25.66 9.53
C GLN A 12 -28.79 -27.11 9.65
N LYS A 13 -28.49 -27.78 8.52
CA LYS A 13 -27.99 -29.16 8.50
C LYS A 13 -26.74 -29.35 9.35
N HIS A 14 -25.84 -28.37 9.36
CA HIS A 14 -24.60 -28.40 10.13
C HIS A 14 -24.71 -27.76 11.52
N GLY A 15 -25.89 -27.28 11.90
CA GLY A 15 -26.14 -26.66 13.21
C GLY A 15 -25.45 -25.32 13.43
N TRP A 16 -25.06 -24.62 12.36
CA TRP A 16 -24.42 -23.29 12.44
C TRP A 16 -25.44 -22.17 12.67
N TRP A 17 -26.70 -22.40 12.29
CA TRP A 17 -27.81 -21.47 12.46
C TRP A 17 -29.12 -22.26 12.53
N LYS A 18 -30.11 -21.75 13.27
CA LYS A 18 -31.47 -22.29 13.30
C LYS A 18 -32.50 -21.22 12.94
N PRO A 19 -33.64 -21.57 12.33
CA PRO A 19 -34.73 -20.62 12.06
C PRO A 19 -35.17 -19.81 13.28
N GLU A 20 -35.10 -20.40 14.46
CA GLU A 20 -35.49 -19.75 15.72
C GLU A 20 -34.49 -18.66 16.16
N ASP A 21 -33.25 -18.66 15.63
CA ASP A 21 -32.24 -17.62 15.89
C ASP A 21 -32.53 -16.32 15.12
N GLY A 22 -33.53 -16.32 14.23
CA GLY A 22 -33.91 -15.17 13.42
C GLY A 22 -33.02 -15.00 12.19
N LYS A 23 -32.62 -13.76 11.86
CA LYS A 23 -31.79 -13.51 10.67
C LYS A 23 -30.40 -14.16 10.82
N LEU A 24 -29.96 -14.87 9.79
CA LEU A 24 -28.64 -15.49 9.75
C LEU A 24 -27.53 -14.43 9.86
N ASP A 25 -26.69 -14.55 10.88
CA ASP A 25 -25.48 -13.75 11.05
C ASP A 25 -24.33 -14.40 10.27
N TRP A 26 -24.00 -13.84 9.11
CA TRP A 26 -23.04 -14.44 8.18
C TRP A 26 -21.68 -14.69 8.84
N LEU A 27 -21.13 -13.69 9.52
CA LEU A 27 -19.81 -13.78 10.15
C LEU A 27 -19.76 -14.93 11.16
N LYS A 28 -20.77 -15.04 12.03
CA LYS A 28 -20.83 -16.13 13.01
C LYS A 28 -21.10 -17.51 12.40
N THR A 29 -21.78 -17.55 11.27
CA THR A 29 -22.17 -18.81 10.61
C THR A 29 -20.99 -19.44 9.87
N VAL A 30 -20.15 -18.63 9.20
CA VAL A 30 -19.11 -19.13 8.29
C VAL A 30 -17.67 -18.83 8.72
N SER A 31 -17.48 -18.20 9.88
CA SER A 31 -16.17 -17.83 10.40
C SER A 31 -16.10 -17.97 11.93
N LEU A 32 -14.88 -18.14 12.44
CA LEU A 32 -14.58 -18.11 13.87
C LEU A 32 -14.30 -16.69 14.40
N GLY A 33 -14.65 -15.66 13.61
CA GLY A 33 -14.30 -14.27 13.85
C GLY A 33 -12.96 -13.91 13.20
N GLU A 34 -12.46 -12.71 13.49
CA GLU A 34 -11.11 -12.31 13.05
C GLU A 34 -10.04 -13.30 13.57
N TYR A 35 -9.28 -13.89 12.65
CA TYR A 35 -8.34 -14.96 12.92
C TYR A 35 -7.08 -14.44 13.65
N ASN A 36 -6.50 -15.28 14.51
CA ASN A 36 -5.11 -15.22 14.99
C ASN A 36 -4.63 -14.00 15.79
N HIS A 37 -5.13 -12.80 15.56
CA HIS A 37 -4.88 -11.59 16.33
C HIS A 37 -6.00 -10.60 15.99
N PRO A 38 -6.72 -10.03 16.98
CA PRO A 38 -7.90 -9.20 16.71
C PRO A 38 -7.62 -8.03 15.77
N TYR A 39 -6.37 -7.54 15.71
CA TYR A 39 -6.02 -6.36 14.92
C TYR A 39 -5.33 -6.66 13.58
N TYR A 40 -5.20 -7.93 13.16
CA TYR A 40 -4.61 -8.24 11.85
C TYR A 40 -5.41 -7.60 10.69
N SER A 41 -6.73 -7.72 10.67
CA SER A 41 -7.60 -7.03 9.69
C SER A 41 -8.37 -5.86 10.28
N LEU A 42 -8.84 -5.97 11.53
CA LEU A 42 -9.71 -4.95 12.11
C LEU A 42 -9.04 -3.58 12.25
N ARG A 43 -7.71 -3.52 12.46
CA ARG A 43 -6.98 -2.24 12.46
C ARG A 43 -7.01 -1.55 11.10
N ARG A 44 -6.86 -2.30 10.01
CA ARG A 44 -6.94 -1.78 8.64
C ARG A 44 -8.35 -1.32 8.31
N VAL A 45 -9.36 -2.08 8.72
CA VAL A 45 -10.78 -1.68 8.58
C VAL A 45 -11.02 -0.36 9.31
N TRP A 46 -10.64 -0.28 10.58
CA TRP A 46 -10.71 0.97 11.36
C TRP A 46 -10.00 2.12 10.65
N ARG A 47 -8.77 1.90 10.18
CA ARG A 47 -7.97 2.96 9.60
C ARG A 47 -8.61 3.54 8.35
N VAL A 48 -9.10 2.69 7.43
CA VAL A 48 -9.82 3.16 6.24
C VAL A 48 -11.07 3.95 6.61
N LEU A 49 -11.86 3.45 7.57
CA LEU A 49 -13.05 4.14 8.03
C LEU A 49 -12.70 5.49 8.70
N SER A 50 -11.62 5.55 9.47
CA SER A 50 -11.18 6.76 10.17
C SER A 50 -10.68 7.85 9.20
N LEU A 51 -10.05 7.45 8.09
CA LEU A 51 -9.60 8.36 7.04
C LEU A 51 -10.77 8.83 6.16
N ALA A 52 -11.71 7.93 5.83
CA ALA A 52 -12.84 8.26 4.96
C ALA A 52 -13.96 9.04 5.68
N ALA A 53 -14.21 8.75 6.95
CA ALA A 53 -15.29 9.32 7.75
C ALA A 53 -14.84 9.68 9.18
N PRO A 54 -13.86 10.61 9.32
CA PRO A 54 -13.31 10.99 10.63
C PRO A 54 -14.37 11.47 11.62
N SER A 55 -15.47 12.09 11.15
CA SER A 55 -16.60 12.54 11.99
C SER A 55 -17.27 11.42 12.78
N LYS A 56 -17.13 10.16 12.34
CA LYS A 56 -17.67 9.00 13.05
C LYS A 56 -16.88 8.60 14.27
N ASN A 57 -15.62 9.03 14.37
CA ASN A 57 -14.75 8.80 15.52
C ASN A 57 -14.77 7.33 16.00
N PHE A 58 -14.66 6.39 15.06
CA PHE A 58 -14.63 4.97 15.39
C PHE A 58 -13.45 4.67 16.32
N SER A 59 -13.69 3.91 17.38
CA SER A 59 -12.63 3.43 18.27
C SER A 59 -11.69 2.51 17.49
N PRO A 60 -10.35 2.63 17.65
CA PRO A 60 -9.41 1.64 17.12
C PRO A 60 -9.48 0.30 17.86
N TRP A 61 -10.20 0.24 18.99
CA TRP A 61 -10.31 -0.92 19.85
C TRP A 61 -11.70 -1.53 19.78
N VAL A 62 -11.76 -2.86 19.72
CA VAL A 62 -12.99 -3.65 19.70
C VAL A 62 -12.97 -4.76 20.76
N LYS A 63 -14.15 -5.26 21.10
CA LYS A 63 -14.31 -6.29 22.15
C LYS A 63 -13.78 -7.66 21.72
N ASP A 64 -14.09 -8.09 20.50
CA ASP A 64 -13.76 -9.41 19.98
C ASP A 64 -13.78 -9.45 18.44
N GLY A 65 -13.38 -10.60 17.87
CA GLY A 65 -13.35 -10.84 16.42
C GLY A 65 -14.74 -10.96 15.77
N PHE A 66 -15.83 -10.89 16.53
CA PHE A 66 -17.22 -10.84 16.04
C PHE A 66 -17.84 -9.44 16.18
N THR A 67 -16.99 -8.41 16.36
CA THR A 67 -17.42 -7.03 16.55
C THR A 67 -18.39 -6.56 15.46
N LYS A 68 -19.34 -5.71 15.89
CA LYS A 68 -20.25 -4.95 15.01
C LYS A 68 -19.96 -3.44 15.07
N ASP A 69 -18.87 -3.05 15.72
CA ASP A 69 -18.48 -1.65 15.93
C ASP A 69 -18.07 -0.99 14.60
N TYR A 70 -17.58 -1.78 13.65
CA TYR A 70 -17.27 -1.35 12.29
C TYR A 70 -18.38 -1.78 11.34
N PRO A 71 -19.13 -0.83 10.75
CA PRO A 71 -20.14 -1.17 9.75
C PRO A 71 -19.48 -1.68 8.48
N PHE A 72 -20.18 -2.52 7.72
CA PHE A 72 -19.73 -3.00 6.41
C PHE A 72 -19.35 -1.85 5.46
N SER A 73 -20.08 -0.73 5.53
CA SER A 73 -19.80 0.47 4.74
C SER A 73 -20.13 1.72 5.53
N VAL A 74 -19.41 2.80 5.26
CA VAL A 74 -19.69 4.14 5.79
C VAL A 74 -19.88 5.13 4.65
N LYS A 75 -20.68 6.17 4.87
CA LYS A 75 -20.68 7.35 4.01
C LYS A 75 -19.45 8.20 4.35
N PRO A 76 -18.52 8.45 3.42
CA PRO A 76 -17.41 9.35 3.65
C PRO A 76 -17.88 10.76 4.00
N ASP A 77 -17.11 11.48 4.82
CA ASP A 77 -17.44 12.86 5.22
C ASP A 77 -17.36 13.82 4.02
N LYS A 78 -16.49 13.50 3.07
CA LYS A 78 -16.31 14.23 1.81
C LYS A 78 -16.26 13.23 0.65
N LYS A 79 -16.66 13.68 -0.55
CA LYS A 79 -16.49 12.87 -1.77
C LYS A 79 -15.00 12.54 -1.93
N LEU A 80 -14.70 11.27 -2.20
CA LEU A 80 -13.35 10.80 -2.43
C LEU A 80 -13.06 10.79 -3.94
N GLY A 81 -11.93 11.40 -4.32
CA GLY A 81 -11.33 11.24 -5.62
C GLY A 81 -10.45 9.98 -5.68
N VAL A 82 -9.94 9.66 -6.87
CA VAL A 82 -9.07 8.47 -7.05
C VAL A 82 -7.81 8.55 -6.20
N ARG A 83 -7.23 9.75 -6.05
CA ARG A 83 -6.03 9.97 -5.26
C ARG A 83 -6.26 9.72 -3.77
N ASP A 84 -7.45 10.01 -3.28
CA ASP A 84 -7.80 9.72 -1.88
C ASP A 84 -7.80 8.20 -1.67
N VAL A 85 -8.36 7.43 -2.61
CA VAL A 85 -8.35 5.96 -2.56
C VAL A 85 -6.92 5.41 -2.67
N MET A 86 -6.09 5.94 -3.56
CA MET A 86 -4.67 5.58 -3.66
C MET A 86 -3.94 5.84 -2.33
N ARG A 87 -4.17 6.99 -1.69
CA ARG A 87 -3.60 7.33 -0.38
C ARG A 87 -4.01 6.35 0.71
N LEU A 88 -5.26 5.85 0.71
CA LEU A 88 -5.68 4.80 1.66
C LEU A 88 -4.80 3.55 1.55
N HIS A 89 -4.41 3.15 0.33
CA HIS A 89 -3.54 2.00 0.13
C HIS A 89 -2.10 2.23 0.62
N ARG A 90 -1.64 3.49 0.69
CA ARG A 90 -0.27 3.86 1.07
C ARG A 90 -0.01 3.88 2.57
N ASP A 91 -1.04 3.74 3.39
CA ASP A 91 -1.02 4.06 4.81
C ASP A 91 -0.38 2.94 5.68
N HIS A 92 0.39 3.38 6.67
CA HIS A 92 1.00 2.58 7.74
C HIS A 92 0.60 3.10 9.13
N TYR A 93 -0.61 3.63 9.25
CA TYR A 93 -1.19 4.22 10.45
C TYR A 93 -0.57 5.55 10.90
N GLU A 94 -0.03 6.32 9.96
CA GLU A 94 0.67 7.57 10.23
C GLU A 94 -0.17 8.53 11.08
N GLY A 95 0.44 9.12 12.09
CA GLY A 95 -0.22 10.07 13.01
C GLY A 95 -1.14 9.43 14.05
N THR A 96 -1.07 8.12 14.25
CA THR A 96 -1.81 7.39 15.30
C THR A 96 -0.84 6.75 16.30
N GLU A 97 -1.36 6.16 17.38
CA GLU A 97 -0.54 5.37 18.31
C GLU A 97 0.04 4.08 17.66
N PHE A 98 -0.45 3.71 16.48
CA PHE A 98 -0.02 2.52 15.72
C PHE A 98 0.94 2.85 14.57
N ASP A 99 1.37 4.11 14.47
CA ASP A 99 2.22 4.62 13.39
C ASP A 99 3.53 3.81 13.27
N LEU A 100 3.65 3.02 12.21
CA LEU A 100 4.80 2.16 11.98
C LEU A 100 6.08 2.92 11.60
N THR A 101 5.98 4.21 11.28
CA THR A 101 7.14 5.07 11.01
C THR A 101 7.81 5.57 12.30
N LYS A 102 7.27 5.21 13.48
CA LYS A 102 7.75 5.67 14.79
C LYS A 102 8.27 4.53 15.67
N GLY A 103 8.99 4.94 16.72
CA GLY A 103 9.52 4.05 17.74
C GLY A 103 10.76 3.28 17.31
N THR A 104 11.33 2.53 18.25
CA THR A 104 12.59 1.78 18.05
C THR A 104 12.50 0.78 16.89
N ALA A 105 11.33 0.15 16.70
CA ALA A 105 11.10 -0.84 15.65
C ALA A 105 11.17 -0.23 14.24
N ALA A 106 10.94 1.07 14.08
CA ALA A 106 11.08 1.76 12.79
C ALA A 106 12.55 2.12 12.46
N GLY A 107 13.49 1.79 13.35
CA GLY A 107 14.90 2.13 13.19
C GLY A 107 15.15 3.65 13.24
N PRO A 108 16.38 4.08 12.88
CA PRO A 108 16.78 5.49 12.97
C PRO A 108 16.11 6.39 11.92
N PHE A 109 15.54 5.81 10.86
CA PHE A 109 14.99 6.57 9.73
C PHE A 109 13.51 6.33 9.48
N GLY A 110 12.79 5.79 10.47
CA GLY A 110 11.33 5.69 10.43
C GLY A 110 10.79 4.70 9.39
N TYR A 111 11.51 3.62 9.11
CA TYR A 111 11.13 2.62 8.12
C TYR A 111 9.94 1.78 8.61
N PRO A 112 8.80 1.76 7.90
CA PRO A 112 7.56 1.15 8.41
C PRO A 112 7.48 -0.37 8.25
N ASP A 113 8.28 -0.97 7.38
CA ASP A 113 8.17 -2.40 7.09
C ASP A 113 8.62 -3.26 8.28
N ARG A 114 7.92 -4.38 8.48
CA ARG A 114 8.21 -5.39 9.51
C ARG A 114 8.30 -6.75 8.83
N TYR A 115 9.40 -7.46 9.08
CA TYR A 115 9.69 -8.72 8.42
C TYR A 115 9.32 -9.90 9.31
N TYR A 116 8.56 -10.84 8.75
CA TYR A 116 8.27 -12.10 9.42
C TYR A 116 9.49 -13.01 9.42
N GLY A 117 9.69 -13.72 10.52
CA GLY A 117 10.76 -14.69 10.71
C GLY A 117 10.34 -15.89 11.55
N PRO A 118 11.29 -16.74 11.95
CA PRO A 118 11.03 -18.00 12.66
C PRO A 118 10.32 -17.86 14.02
N TYR A 119 10.30 -16.66 14.59
CA TYR A 119 9.68 -16.36 15.88
C TYR A 119 8.26 -15.80 15.74
N ASP A 120 7.84 -15.45 14.53
CA ASP A 120 6.47 -15.04 14.28
C ASP A 120 5.55 -16.26 14.27
N GLY A 121 4.32 -16.08 14.76
CA GLY A 121 3.34 -17.16 14.83
C GLY A 121 3.08 -17.77 13.45
N ALA A 122 3.02 -19.10 13.37
CA ALA A 122 2.73 -19.79 12.13
C ALA A 122 1.32 -19.43 11.61
N GLY A 123 1.26 -18.81 10.44
CA GLY A 123 0.10 -18.70 9.57
C GLY A 123 -0.94 -17.64 9.95
N ASP A 124 -1.70 -17.22 8.94
CA ASP A 124 -2.76 -16.19 8.99
C ASP A 124 -4.17 -16.78 9.28
N VAL A 125 -4.26 -18.07 9.60
CA VAL A 125 -5.49 -18.76 9.98
C VAL A 125 -5.21 -19.81 11.03
N GLY A 126 -5.83 -19.70 12.21
CA GLY A 126 -5.61 -20.60 13.33
C GLY A 126 -6.71 -20.49 14.38
N ASP A 127 -6.68 -21.40 15.35
CA ASP A 127 -7.67 -21.44 16.43
C ASP A 127 -7.67 -20.09 17.19
N PRO A 128 -8.80 -19.36 17.26
CA PRO A 128 -8.89 -18.12 18.03
C PRO A 128 -8.62 -18.30 19.53
N LYS A 129 -8.65 -19.54 20.03
CA LYS A 129 -8.31 -19.88 21.42
C LYS A 129 -6.81 -20.04 21.65
N ARG A 130 -5.98 -20.02 20.60
CA ARG A 130 -4.52 -20.17 20.74
C ARG A 130 -3.96 -19.00 21.56
N LYS A 131 -2.95 -19.28 22.39
CA LYS A 131 -2.20 -18.22 23.09
C LYS A 131 -1.38 -17.44 22.07
N LEU A 132 -1.51 -16.11 22.05
CA LEU A 132 -0.80 -15.25 21.12
C LEU A 132 0.58 -14.87 21.67
N GLY A 133 1.62 -14.98 20.82
CA GLY A 133 3.02 -14.69 21.17
C GLY A 133 3.46 -13.23 20.91
N GLY A 134 2.54 -12.37 20.46
CA GLY A 134 2.82 -11.03 19.94
C GLY A 134 2.86 -11.01 18.41
N ALA A 135 2.58 -9.84 17.83
CA ALA A 135 2.64 -9.60 16.39
C ALA A 135 2.84 -8.10 16.13
N TRP A 136 3.46 -7.77 15.00
CA TRP A 136 3.44 -6.40 14.49
C TRP A 136 2.07 -6.03 13.95
N GLU A 137 1.73 -4.75 14.01
CA GLU A 137 0.57 -4.24 13.27
C GLU A 137 0.77 -4.50 11.77
N ARG A 138 -0.27 -5.00 11.10
CA ARG A 138 -0.22 -5.22 9.65
C ARG A 138 -0.68 -3.96 8.93
N PRO A 139 0.17 -3.21 8.23
CA PRO A 139 -0.22 -1.98 7.53
C PRO A 139 -1.10 -2.24 6.31
N LEU A 140 -1.66 -1.16 5.74
CA LEU A 140 -2.34 -1.22 4.43
C LEU A 140 -1.33 -1.38 3.31
N SER A 141 -0.30 -0.52 3.28
CA SER A 141 0.86 -0.69 2.42
C SER A 141 1.81 -1.70 3.08
N VAL A 142 1.83 -2.93 2.57
CA VAL A 142 2.64 -4.01 3.16
C VAL A 142 3.81 -4.36 2.25
N THR A 143 4.97 -4.63 2.85
CA THR A 143 6.25 -4.88 2.17
C THR A 143 6.22 -5.97 1.08
N TYR A 144 5.38 -6.98 1.23
CA TYR A 144 5.23 -8.10 0.28
C TYR A 144 4.07 -7.92 -0.69
N CYS A 145 3.53 -6.70 -0.83
CA CYS A 145 2.50 -6.40 -1.82
C CYS A 145 3.09 -6.54 -3.23
N GLY A 146 2.62 -7.52 -4.01
CA GLY A 146 3.07 -7.69 -5.40
C GLY A 146 2.55 -6.58 -6.31
N TYR A 147 1.29 -6.18 -6.16
CA TYR A 147 0.68 -5.09 -6.90
C TYR A 147 -0.60 -4.61 -6.19
N VAL A 148 -1.01 -3.38 -6.52
CA VAL A 148 -2.22 -2.74 -6.05
C VAL A 148 -2.96 -2.14 -7.23
N PHE A 149 -4.29 -2.08 -7.19
CA PHE A 149 -5.04 -1.39 -8.23
C PHE A 149 -6.25 -0.64 -7.69
N VAL A 150 -6.60 0.45 -8.37
CA VAL A 150 -7.83 1.22 -8.15
C VAL A 150 -8.62 1.27 -9.45
N ASN A 151 -9.83 0.70 -9.45
CA ASN A 151 -10.70 0.69 -10.62
C ASN A 151 -11.71 1.84 -10.56
N GLN A 152 -11.91 2.51 -11.69
CA GLN A 152 -12.93 3.53 -11.89
C GLN A 152 -13.84 3.13 -13.04
N ALA A 153 -15.14 3.00 -12.75
CA ALA A 153 -16.17 2.74 -13.74
C ALA A 153 -17.02 4.00 -13.95
N ARG A 154 -16.98 4.58 -15.15
CA ARG A 154 -17.65 5.84 -15.48
C ARG A 154 -18.69 5.60 -16.58
N GLY A 155 -19.91 5.27 -16.18
CA GLY A 155 -21.00 4.90 -17.11
C GLY A 155 -21.51 6.01 -18.02
N TRP A 156 -21.01 7.24 -17.88
CA TRP A 156 -21.31 8.35 -18.79
C TRP A 156 -20.36 8.41 -20.01
N LEU A 157 -19.43 7.45 -20.13
CA LEU A 157 -18.52 7.29 -21.26
C LEU A 157 -18.67 5.86 -21.82
N PRO A 158 -18.33 5.62 -23.11
CA PRO A 158 -18.28 4.26 -23.65
C PRO A 158 -17.33 3.38 -22.84
N ASP A 159 -17.65 2.09 -22.66
CA ASP A 159 -16.91 1.17 -21.77
C ASP A 159 -15.39 1.22 -21.95
N ALA A 160 -14.93 1.23 -23.21
CA ALA A 160 -13.51 1.29 -23.58
C ALA A 160 -12.75 2.52 -23.02
N ILE A 161 -13.47 3.60 -22.73
CA ILE A 161 -12.93 4.88 -22.21
C ILE A 161 -13.35 5.08 -20.75
N GLY A 162 -14.60 4.74 -20.41
CA GLY A 162 -15.19 4.95 -19.10
C GLY A 162 -14.55 4.10 -18.02
N GLY A 163 -14.15 2.87 -18.35
CA GLY A 163 -13.38 2.01 -17.46
C GLY A 163 -11.89 2.37 -17.44
N ARG A 164 -11.35 2.60 -16.24
CA ARG A 164 -9.92 2.85 -16.02
C ARG A 164 -9.42 2.11 -14.79
N MET A 165 -8.35 1.35 -14.95
CA MET A 165 -7.58 0.74 -13.88
C MET A 165 -6.34 1.58 -13.61
N TRP A 166 -6.09 1.91 -12.35
CA TRP A 166 -4.84 2.49 -11.91
C TRP A 166 -4.01 1.40 -11.27
N LEU A 167 -2.88 1.03 -11.86
CA LEU A 167 -2.04 -0.08 -11.42
C LEU A 167 -0.78 0.46 -10.74
N GLY A 168 -0.53 0.05 -9.50
CA GLY A 168 0.77 0.19 -8.84
C GLY A 168 1.43 -1.18 -8.72
N LEU A 169 2.71 -1.27 -9.04
CA LEU A 169 3.51 -2.49 -8.90
C LEU A 169 4.40 -2.37 -7.66
N ASP A 170 4.54 -3.45 -6.90
CA ASP A 170 5.15 -3.45 -5.56
C ASP A 170 4.28 -2.73 -4.50
N LYS A 171 4.88 -2.27 -3.38
CA LYS A 171 4.14 -1.68 -2.26
C LYS A 171 3.55 -0.31 -2.61
N PRO A 172 2.27 -0.03 -2.26
CA PRO A 172 1.60 1.21 -2.63
C PRO A 172 2.33 2.49 -2.21
N SER A 173 2.97 2.47 -1.04
CA SER A 173 3.72 3.60 -0.48
C SER A 173 4.86 4.05 -1.39
N ASP A 174 5.50 3.13 -2.11
CA ASP A 174 6.73 3.36 -2.86
C ASP A 174 6.58 3.02 -4.35
N THR A 175 5.36 3.18 -4.89
CA THR A 175 5.06 2.97 -6.32
C THR A 175 4.22 4.10 -6.91
N VAL A 176 4.13 4.17 -8.23
CA VAL A 176 3.28 5.12 -8.95
C VAL A 176 2.08 4.38 -9.50
N PHE A 177 0.87 4.93 -9.30
CA PHE A 177 -0.33 4.37 -9.92
C PHE A 177 -0.43 4.78 -11.39
N LEU A 178 -0.15 3.84 -12.30
CA LEU A 178 -0.21 4.01 -13.75
C LEU A 178 -1.65 3.85 -14.28
N PRO A 179 -2.19 4.78 -15.08
CA PRO A 179 -3.54 4.69 -15.61
C PRO A 179 -3.62 3.84 -16.90
N PHE A 180 -4.43 2.79 -16.88
CA PHE A 180 -4.78 1.96 -18.02
C PHE A 180 -6.29 2.00 -18.27
N HIS A 181 -6.71 2.46 -19.45
CA HIS A 181 -8.10 2.34 -19.86
C HIS A 181 -8.42 0.87 -20.17
N VAL A 182 -9.61 0.39 -19.83
CA VAL A 182 -10.00 -1.00 -20.12
C VAL A 182 -10.08 -1.30 -21.62
N GLY A 183 -10.17 -0.25 -22.46
CA GLY A 183 -10.20 -0.36 -23.91
C GLY A 183 -8.84 -0.56 -24.58
N VAL A 184 -7.72 -0.53 -23.87
CA VAL A 184 -6.40 -0.79 -24.48
C VAL A 184 -6.36 -2.17 -25.16
N THR A 185 -5.46 -2.34 -26.12
CA THR A 185 -5.30 -3.57 -26.91
C THR A 185 -4.00 -4.31 -26.62
N GLY A 186 -3.13 -3.74 -25.80
CA GLY A 186 -1.88 -4.32 -25.34
C GLY A 186 -1.42 -3.60 -24.08
N LEU A 187 -0.45 -4.19 -23.39
CA LEU A 187 0.23 -3.59 -22.26
C LEU A 187 1.67 -3.26 -22.64
N PRO A 188 2.29 -2.28 -21.96
CA PRO A 188 3.72 -2.05 -22.09
C PRO A 188 4.49 -3.30 -21.73
N ARG A 189 5.51 -3.60 -22.54
CA ARG A 189 6.34 -4.79 -22.37
C ARG A 189 6.88 -4.92 -20.93
N SER A 190 7.27 -3.80 -20.33
CA SER A 190 7.77 -3.74 -18.96
C SER A 190 6.79 -4.22 -17.89
N VAL A 191 5.48 -4.08 -18.14
CA VAL A 191 4.41 -4.59 -17.27
C VAL A 191 4.14 -6.07 -17.53
N GLU A 192 4.39 -6.55 -18.74
CA GLU A 192 4.25 -7.98 -19.09
C GLU A 192 5.38 -8.85 -18.54
N VAL A 193 6.58 -8.29 -18.35
CA VAL A 193 7.77 -9.02 -17.86
C VAL A 193 8.02 -8.81 -16.36
N CYS A 194 7.17 -9.38 -15.51
CA CYS A 194 7.26 -9.26 -14.05
C CYS A 194 7.60 -10.58 -13.34
N ASP A 195 8.66 -11.27 -13.76
CA ASP A 195 9.19 -12.45 -13.03
C ASP A 195 9.87 -12.01 -11.73
N THR A 196 9.19 -12.17 -10.60
CA THR A 196 9.69 -11.79 -9.27
C THR A 196 10.77 -12.73 -8.72
N THR A 197 11.18 -13.76 -9.47
CA THR A 197 12.27 -14.66 -9.09
C THR A 197 13.60 -14.30 -9.73
N LYS A 198 13.60 -13.42 -10.74
CA LYS A 198 14.79 -13.01 -11.49
C LYS A 198 14.80 -11.51 -11.71
N PHE A 199 15.78 -10.83 -11.14
CA PHE A 199 15.96 -9.40 -11.35
C PHE A 199 16.09 -9.08 -12.85
N SER A 200 15.29 -8.12 -13.32
CA SER A 200 15.33 -7.64 -14.70
C SER A 200 15.12 -6.13 -14.73
N ARG A 201 16.00 -5.43 -15.45
CA ARG A 201 15.84 -3.98 -15.70
C ARG A 201 14.71 -3.65 -16.68
N GLU A 202 14.22 -4.64 -17.43
CA GLU A 202 13.06 -4.49 -18.30
C GLU A 202 11.75 -4.51 -17.49
N SER A 203 11.78 -5.09 -16.28
CA SER A 203 10.59 -5.29 -15.46
C SER A 203 10.19 -4.03 -14.71
N ALA A 204 8.97 -3.55 -14.97
CA ALA A 204 8.38 -2.45 -14.23
C ALA A 204 8.28 -2.78 -12.73
N TRP A 205 7.97 -4.04 -12.39
CA TRP A 205 7.93 -4.48 -11.00
C TRP A 205 9.28 -4.34 -10.29
N TRP A 206 10.36 -4.82 -10.91
CA TRP A 206 11.70 -4.67 -10.33
C TRP A 206 12.18 -3.22 -10.30
N THR A 207 11.75 -2.37 -11.24
CA THR A 207 12.03 -0.92 -11.20
C THR A 207 11.46 -0.27 -9.93
N PHE A 208 10.20 -0.51 -9.61
CA PHE A 208 9.59 0.01 -8.38
C PHE A 208 10.17 -0.65 -7.13
N ASN A 209 10.22 -1.99 -7.11
CA ASN A 209 10.68 -2.77 -5.96
C ASN A 209 12.13 -2.45 -5.58
N PHE A 210 13.03 -2.26 -6.55
CA PHE A 210 14.43 -1.92 -6.26
C PHE A 210 14.54 -0.63 -5.46
N LEU A 211 13.87 0.44 -5.93
CA LEU A 211 13.94 1.73 -5.23
C LEU A 211 13.25 1.66 -3.87
N ALA A 212 12.10 0.99 -3.80
CA ALA A 212 11.33 0.81 -2.57
C ALA A 212 12.13 0.10 -1.46
N ASN A 213 12.99 -0.87 -1.83
CA ASN A 213 13.91 -1.54 -0.92
C ASN A 213 15.12 -0.67 -0.58
N TYR A 214 15.74 -0.04 -1.58
CA TYR A 214 16.89 0.84 -1.38
C TYR A 214 16.55 2.02 -0.45
N ALA A 215 15.34 2.57 -0.59
CA ALA A 215 14.80 3.63 0.25
C ALA A 215 14.82 3.28 1.74
N GLY A 216 14.70 2.00 2.11
CA GLY A 216 14.72 1.54 3.50
C GLY A 216 16.01 1.90 4.24
N LEU A 217 17.14 2.08 3.53
CA LEU A 217 18.41 2.49 4.13
C LEU A 217 18.35 3.88 4.76
N LYS A 218 17.51 4.78 4.23
CA LYS A 218 17.35 6.14 4.72
C LYS A 218 15.93 6.65 4.48
N TYR A 219 14.95 5.88 4.95
CA TYR A 219 13.55 6.00 4.57
C TYR A 219 12.99 7.41 4.73
N SER A 220 13.15 8.03 5.91
CA SER A 220 12.65 9.39 6.17
C SER A 220 13.14 10.47 5.20
N SER A 221 14.24 10.23 4.46
CA SER A 221 14.76 11.18 3.47
C SER A 221 14.46 10.72 2.04
N MET A 222 14.76 9.46 1.70
CA MET A 222 14.54 8.95 0.34
C MET A 222 13.06 8.86 -0.01
N HIS A 223 12.21 8.50 0.96
CA HIS A 223 10.77 8.39 0.74
C HIS A 223 10.12 9.75 0.48
N GLU A 224 10.64 10.85 1.04
CA GLU A 224 10.14 12.19 0.71
C GLU A 224 10.37 12.52 -0.77
N GLU A 225 11.53 12.17 -1.33
CA GLU A 225 11.81 12.37 -2.76
C GLU A 225 10.97 11.44 -3.65
N ILE A 226 10.70 10.21 -3.20
CA ILE A 226 9.75 9.29 -3.84
C ILE A 226 8.35 9.90 -3.87
N ALA A 227 7.85 10.39 -2.72
CA ALA A 227 6.53 10.98 -2.60
C ALA A 227 6.37 12.23 -3.49
N VAL A 228 7.41 13.06 -3.60
CA VAL A 228 7.43 14.21 -4.52
C VAL A 228 7.31 13.77 -5.98
N LEU A 229 8.04 12.71 -6.39
CA LEU A 229 7.94 12.19 -7.74
C LEU A 229 6.57 11.56 -8.02
N GLN A 230 6.04 10.75 -7.10
CA GLN A 230 4.70 10.17 -7.18
C GLN A 230 3.64 11.26 -7.37
N GLU A 231 3.67 12.29 -6.53
CA GLU A 231 2.73 13.43 -6.58
C GLU A 231 2.79 14.12 -7.95
N ARG A 232 4.00 14.38 -8.45
CA ARG A 232 4.22 15.03 -9.76
C ARG A 232 3.66 14.19 -10.91
N LEU A 233 3.99 12.89 -10.95
CA LEU A 233 3.58 11.99 -12.03
C LEU A 233 2.06 11.77 -12.02
N GLU A 234 1.48 11.44 -10.87
CA GLU A 234 0.04 11.16 -10.75
C GLU A 234 -0.81 12.40 -11.04
N THR A 235 -0.37 13.58 -10.60
CA THR A 235 -1.02 14.84 -10.95
C THR A 235 -0.91 15.12 -12.45
N GLY A 236 0.26 14.88 -13.04
CA GLY A 236 0.47 14.96 -14.48
C GLY A 236 -0.50 14.09 -15.28
N PHE A 237 -0.70 12.84 -14.85
CA PHE A 237 -1.67 11.94 -15.48
C PHE A 237 -3.08 12.48 -15.40
N LEU A 238 -3.53 12.91 -14.22
CA LEU A 238 -4.88 13.42 -14.04
C LEU A 238 -5.17 14.66 -14.89
N ASN A 239 -4.19 15.57 -15.00
CA ASN A 239 -4.30 16.75 -15.83
C ASN A 239 -4.34 16.40 -17.33
N ALA A 240 -3.59 15.39 -17.77
CA ALA A 240 -3.57 14.94 -19.16
C ALA A 240 -4.85 14.16 -19.55
N LEU A 241 -5.42 13.40 -18.62
CA LEU A 241 -6.49 12.44 -18.87
C LEU A 241 -7.75 13.08 -19.46
N GLU A 242 -8.12 14.30 -19.07
CA GLU A 242 -9.29 14.97 -19.66
C GLU A 242 -9.13 15.19 -21.17
N THR A 243 -7.96 15.67 -21.59
CA THR A 243 -7.68 15.93 -23.02
C THR A 243 -7.56 14.63 -23.81
N VAL A 244 -6.89 13.62 -23.23
CA VAL A 244 -6.76 12.29 -23.82
C VAL A 244 -8.14 11.66 -24.02
N GLU A 245 -8.99 11.69 -23.00
CA GLU A 245 -10.30 11.05 -23.05
C GLU A 245 -11.27 11.78 -23.98
N ARG A 246 -11.20 13.11 -24.07
CA ARG A 246 -11.97 13.87 -25.07
C ARG A 246 -11.60 13.45 -26.49
N LYS A 247 -10.30 13.38 -26.80
CA LYS A 247 -9.82 12.93 -28.11
C LYS A 247 -10.20 11.47 -28.39
N ALA A 248 -10.08 10.59 -27.40
CA ALA A 248 -10.49 9.20 -27.52
C ALA A 248 -12.00 9.09 -27.79
N LEU A 249 -12.83 9.90 -27.12
CA LEU A 249 -14.28 9.92 -27.32
C LEU A 249 -14.66 10.41 -28.72
N ASP A 250 -14.01 11.47 -29.21
CA ASP A 250 -14.24 11.98 -30.57
C ASP A 250 -13.85 10.94 -31.63
N LEU A 251 -12.72 10.24 -31.45
CA LEU A 251 -12.32 9.12 -32.30
C LEU A 251 -13.30 7.95 -32.20
N TYR A 252 -13.77 7.63 -31.00
CA TYR A 252 -14.61 6.45 -30.77
C TYR A 252 -15.93 6.53 -31.52
N ARG A 253 -16.47 7.74 -31.75
CA ARG A 253 -17.71 7.97 -32.50
C ARG A 253 -17.64 7.50 -33.95
N THR A 254 -16.45 7.53 -34.57
CA THR A 254 -16.27 7.22 -36.00
C THR A 254 -15.33 6.04 -36.25
N ASN A 255 -14.41 5.78 -35.32
CA ASN A 255 -13.38 4.76 -35.41
C ASN A 255 -13.06 4.17 -34.00
N PRO A 256 -13.91 3.25 -33.48
CA PRO A 256 -13.69 2.64 -32.18
C PRO A 256 -12.33 1.95 -32.01
N SER A 257 -11.81 1.28 -33.04
CA SER A 257 -10.48 0.66 -32.99
C SER A 257 -9.37 1.70 -32.93
N GLY A 258 -9.49 2.82 -33.66
CA GLY A 258 -8.56 3.94 -33.59
C GLY A 258 -8.54 4.63 -32.22
N ALA A 259 -9.69 4.76 -31.56
CA ALA A 259 -9.75 5.26 -30.18
C ALA A 259 -9.01 4.33 -29.21
N ARG A 260 -9.21 3.02 -29.34
CA ARG A 260 -8.51 2.01 -28.52
C ARG A 260 -7.00 2.03 -28.75
N ALA A 261 -6.56 2.10 -30.01
CA ALA A 261 -5.14 2.23 -30.36
C ALA A 261 -4.53 3.50 -29.75
N TYR A 262 -5.23 4.64 -29.84
CA TYR A 262 -4.78 5.90 -29.23
C TYR A 262 -4.63 5.79 -27.70
N LEU A 263 -5.54 5.08 -27.01
CA LEU A 263 -5.42 4.82 -25.58
C LEU A 263 -4.27 3.86 -25.24
N THR A 264 -4.03 2.85 -26.07
CA THR A 264 -2.87 1.96 -25.95
C THR A 264 -1.56 2.74 -26.05
N ASP A 265 -1.43 3.61 -27.06
CA ASP A 265 -0.24 4.46 -27.24
C ASP A 265 -0.03 5.45 -26.09
N PHE A 266 -1.12 5.93 -25.48
CA PHE A 266 -1.05 6.74 -24.27
C PHE A 266 -0.52 5.93 -23.08
N ALA A 267 -1.04 4.72 -22.86
CA ALA A 267 -0.60 3.85 -21.79
C ALA A 267 0.89 3.45 -21.93
N GLU A 268 1.32 3.15 -23.16
CA GLU A 268 2.73 2.85 -23.49
C GLU A 268 3.64 4.00 -23.11
N ARG A 269 3.40 5.19 -23.67
CA ARG A 269 4.25 6.37 -23.45
C ARG A 269 4.29 6.77 -21.97
N ASN A 270 3.13 6.85 -21.31
CA ASN A 270 3.09 7.22 -19.90
C ASN A 270 3.85 6.23 -19.02
N THR A 271 3.78 4.94 -19.32
CA THR A 271 4.50 3.91 -18.56
C THR A 271 6.00 4.05 -18.77
N THR A 272 6.45 4.15 -20.02
CA THR A 272 7.87 4.32 -20.36
C THR A 272 8.46 5.57 -19.71
N GLU A 273 7.82 6.73 -19.88
CA GLU A 273 8.28 8.00 -19.29
C GLU A 273 8.30 7.94 -17.74
N THR A 274 7.39 7.19 -17.13
CA THR A 274 7.37 6.99 -15.67
C THR A 274 8.56 6.17 -15.21
N LEU A 275 8.83 5.05 -15.88
CA LEU A 275 9.94 4.17 -15.50
C LEU A 275 11.29 4.85 -15.69
N GLU A 276 11.46 5.64 -16.76
CA GLU A 276 12.66 6.46 -16.98
C GLU A 276 12.89 7.43 -15.82
N GLN A 277 11.87 8.20 -15.44
CA GLN A 277 11.97 9.15 -14.32
C GLN A 277 12.20 8.45 -12.97
N TRP A 278 11.69 7.24 -12.82
CA TRP A 278 11.92 6.43 -11.63
C TRP A 278 13.35 5.90 -11.55
N HIS A 279 13.93 5.50 -12.69
CA HIS A 279 15.35 5.16 -12.79
C HIS A 279 16.24 6.36 -12.50
N ASP A 280 15.94 7.55 -13.04
CA ASP A 280 16.68 8.77 -12.74
C ASP A 280 16.63 9.14 -11.25
N LEU A 281 15.47 8.94 -10.61
CA LEU A 281 15.35 9.09 -9.16
C LEU A 281 16.20 8.08 -8.41
N THR A 282 16.17 6.82 -8.83
CA THR A 282 16.96 5.75 -8.24
C THR A 282 18.45 6.08 -8.28
N ASP A 283 18.98 6.42 -9.45
CA ASP A 283 20.40 6.72 -9.65
C ASP A 283 20.84 7.92 -8.81
N ARG A 284 20.02 8.97 -8.76
CA ARG A 284 20.27 10.14 -7.93
C ARG A 284 20.26 9.81 -6.45
N LEU A 285 19.32 9.00 -5.96
CA LEU A 285 19.24 8.64 -4.54
C LEU A 285 20.40 7.75 -4.11
N ILE A 286 20.89 6.88 -5.00
CA ILE A 286 22.12 6.10 -4.77
C ILE A 286 23.29 7.03 -4.50
N VAL A 287 23.51 8.03 -5.36
CA VAL A 287 24.65 8.96 -5.22
C VAL A 287 24.45 9.91 -4.04
N LYS A 288 23.25 10.47 -3.88
CA LYS A 288 22.95 11.47 -2.86
C LYS A 288 23.12 10.95 -1.45
N TYR A 289 22.76 9.69 -1.21
CA TYR A 289 22.76 9.09 0.13
C TYR A 289 23.78 7.95 0.32
N ASN A 290 24.80 7.90 -0.54
CA ASN A 290 25.82 6.86 -0.53
C ASN A 290 26.49 6.72 0.85
N ASP A 291 26.68 5.48 1.30
CA ASP A 291 27.31 5.11 2.59
C ASP A 291 26.68 5.80 3.82
N GLY A 292 25.39 6.17 3.74
CA GLY A 292 24.68 6.87 4.82
C GLY A 292 25.04 8.35 4.97
N LEU A 293 25.88 8.89 4.09
CA LEU A 293 26.27 10.31 4.03
C LEU A 293 25.36 11.09 3.09
N LEU A 294 25.53 12.41 3.01
CA LEU A 294 24.83 13.30 2.09
C LEU A 294 25.78 13.95 1.09
N THR A 295 25.53 13.69 -0.19
CA THR A 295 26.17 14.38 -1.31
C THR A 295 25.15 15.29 -2.00
N GLU A 296 25.26 16.60 -1.78
CA GLU A 296 24.32 17.59 -2.32
C GLU A 296 24.96 18.98 -2.40
N GLY A 297 24.55 19.78 -3.39
CA GLY A 297 25.01 21.17 -3.52
C GLY A 297 26.52 21.33 -3.71
N GLY A 298 27.16 20.37 -4.39
CA GLY A 298 28.61 20.34 -4.60
C GLY A 298 29.43 19.87 -3.38
N LYS A 299 28.78 19.55 -2.26
CA LYS A 299 29.44 18.99 -1.07
C LYS A 299 29.28 17.47 -1.08
N ILE A 300 30.38 16.75 -0.86
CA ILE A 300 30.42 15.28 -0.88
C ILE A 300 30.56 14.76 0.55
N GLY A 301 29.82 13.69 0.86
CA GLY A 301 30.07 12.91 2.07
C GLY A 301 29.74 13.61 3.39
N GLN A 302 28.73 14.48 3.42
CA GLN A 302 28.34 15.18 4.64
C GLN A 302 27.70 14.20 5.64
N PRO A 303 28.12 14.18 6.91
CA PRO A 303 27.56 13.26 7.89
C PRO A 303 26.12 13.64 8.21
N LEU A 304 25.20 12.69 8.00
CA LEU A 304 23.80 12.85 8.43
C LEU A 304 23.59 12.34 9.87
N GLY A 305 24.32 11.30 10.27
CA GLY A 305 24.24 10.70 11.60
C GLY A 305 22.90 10.03 11.90
N TYR A 306 22.79 9.55 13.14
CA TYR A 306 21.54 9.02 13.68
C TYR A 306 20.82 10.08 14.52
N PRO A 307 19.47 10.10 14.54
CA PRO A 307 18.73 10.98 15.41
C PRO A 307 19.06 10.74 16.89
N GLN A 308 19.14 11.82 17.67
CA GLN A 308 19.50 11.74 19.09
C GLN A 308 18.55 10.87 19.90
N GLU A 309 17.24 10.95 19.64
CA GLU A 309 16.25 10.13 20.34
C GLU A 309 16.44 8.64 20.04
N TRP A 310 16.82 8.28 18.80
CA TRP A 310 17.12 6.90 18.47
C TRP A 310 18.40 6.42 19.19
N LEU A 311 19.44 7.25 19.24
CA LEU A 311 20.69 6.94 19.96
C LEU A 311 20.42 6.56 21.42
N LYS A 312 19.47 7.22 22.10
CA LYS A 312 19.08 6.89 23.49
C LYS A 312 18.57 5.46 23.67
N THR A 313 18.06 4.83 22.61
CA THR A 313 17.56 3.45 22.61
C THR A 313 18.65 2.42 22.31
N THR A 314 19.88 2.87 22.05
CA THR A 314 21.02 2.02 21.69
C THR A 314 22.04 1.96 22.82
N SER A 315 23.16 1.28 22.59
CA SER A 315 24.32 1.28 23.47
C SER A 315 25.11 2.60 23.46
N TRP A 316 24.81 3.52 22.53
CA TRP A 316 25.54 4.79 22.36
C TRP A 316 25.67 5.62 23.66
N PRO A 317 24.64 5.82 24.49
CA PRO A 317 24.77 6.59 25.74
C PRO A 317 25.71 5.95 26.75
N SER A 318 25.98 4.65 26.61
CA SER A 318 26.93 3.89 27.43
C SER A 318 28.23 3.54 26.70
N GLY A 319 28.49 4.17 25.55
CA GLY A 319 29.71 3.98 24.80
C GLY A 319 30.95 4.37 25.63
N PRO A 320 32.14 3.82 25.29
CA PRO A 320 33.36 4.13 26.02
C PRO A 320 33.69 5.62 25.92
N THR A 321 33.93 6.26 27.06
CA THR A 321 34.35 7.67 27.17
C THR A 321 35.79 7.81 27.67
N SER A 322 36.45 6.69 28.00
CA SER A 322 37.85 6.60 28.37
C SER A 322 38.48 5.34 27.78
N TYR A 323 39.82 5.27 27.79
CA TYR A 323 40.57 4.07 27.40
C TYR A 323 40.50 2.95 28.43
N GLU A 324 39.96 3.23 29.61
CA GLU A 324 39.84 2.27 30.70
C GLU A 324 38.65 1.33 30.44
N LYS A 325 38.86 0.03 30.65
CA LYS A 325 37.76 -0.93 30.59
C LYS A 325 36.78 -0.62 31.72
N PRO A 326 35.48 -0.39 31.44
CA PRO A 326 34.50 -0.16 32.50
C PRO A 326 34.53 -1.30 33.52
N ALA A 327 34.71 -0.99 34.79
CA ALA A 327 34.62 -1.97 35.86
C ALA A 327 33.17 -2.50 35.89
N GLY A 328 33.01 -3.77 35.51
CA GLY A 328 31.79 -4.60 35.54
C GLY A 328 30.44 -3.89 35.61
N LYS A 329 29.66 -3.96 34.52
CA LYS A 329 28.19 -3.83 34.60
C LYS A 329 27.55 -5.20 34.77
#